data_AF-A0A134A474-F1
#
_entry.id   AF-A0A134A474-F1
#
_cell.length_a   1.000
_cell.length_b   1.000
_cell.length_c   1.000
_cell.angle_alpha   90.00
_cell.angle_beta   90.00
_cell.angle_gamma   90.00
#
_symmetry.space_group_name_H-M   'P 1'
#
loop_
_entity.id
_entity.type
_entity.pdbx_description
1 polymer ?
#
loop_
_entity_poly.entity_id
_entity_poly.type
_entity_poly.pdbx_seq_one_letter_code
_entity_poly.pdbx_strand_id
1 'polypeptide(L)'
;KGYLARTGGGLNWNGETLTKEQKDRMASYQNIEEKLKVENYIDDAVKNRLKEELRNKFGLKDFTLSSEITSFDMNGKKLFAENVASALEREFNNYKNAAGDTKKRIGEDMMKRYGITSAELAVADTDVSKAVKAIILKKSDIVAYVKDILLDNRLTNSQKSKILYQQYGYNSGRSKTSWSESDVEEVINGIGLKELISSSTDEIANRMRWQSQFFKDFYANSQRLTNRRLVVDEDDFVWYA
;
A
#
# COMPACT_ATOMS: atom_id res chain seq x y z
N LYS A 1 -19.56 -35.02 -7.43
CA LYS A 1 -20.17 -33.80 -8.01
C LYS A 1 -21.54 -33.60 -7.39
N GLY A 2 -21.68 -32.63 -6.49
CA GLY A 2 -22.92 -32.25 -5.83
C GLY A 2 -22.69 -30.88 -5.18
N TYR A 3 -23.47 -29.89 -5.60
CA TYR A 3 -23.30 -28.47 -5.28
C TYR A 3 -23.75 -28.15 -3.85
N LEU A 4 -23.04 -27.26 -3.16
CA LEU A 4 -23.54 -26.56 -1.98
C LEU A 4 -24.46 -25.42 -2.45
N ALA A 5 -25.77 -25.62 -2.29
CA ALA A 5 -26.77 -24.59 -2.55
C ALA A 5 -26.99 -23.68 -1.32
N ARG A 6 -27.23 -22.41 -1.63
CA ARG A 6 -27.75 -21.31 -0.81
C ARG A 6 -29.16 -21.64 -0.30
N THR A 7 -29.35 -21.79 1.00
CA THR A 7 -30.39 -21.10 1.83
C THR A 7 -30.48 -21.77 3.20
N GLY A 8 -30.21 -20.98 4.26
CA GLY A 8 -30.60 -21.29 5.63
C GLY A 8 -29.69 -22.26 6.41
N GLY A 9 -29.13 -21.78 7.52
CA GLY A 9 -28.57 -22.62 8.58
C GLY A 9 -27.05 -22.70 8.58
N GLY A 10 -26.41 -21.80 9.32
CA GLY A 10 -25.04 -22.06 9.77
C GLY A 10 -25.00 -23.36 10.57
N LEU A 11 -24.09 -24.27 10.20
CA LEU A 11 -23.85 -25.50 10.96
C LEU A 11 -23.24 -25.11 12.31
N ASN A 12 -24.06 -25.17 13.36
CA ASN A 12 -23.63 -24.98 14.73
C ASN A 12 -22.81 -26.21 15.14
N TRP A 13 -21.53 -26.01 15.42
CA TRP A 13 -20.60 -27.05 15.89
C TRP A 13 -21.11 -27.80 17.14
N ASN A 14 -21.95 -27.13 17.93
CA ASN A 14 -22.58 -27.67 19.15
C ASN A 14 -24.00 -28.22 18.90
N GLY A 15 -24.48 -28.24 17.66
CA GLY A 15 -25.75 -28.85 17.30
C GLY A 15 -25.66 -30.38 17.35
N GLU A 16 -26.72 -31.02 17.86
CA GLU A 16 -26.89 -32.49 17.92
C GLU A 16 -27.07 -33.14 16.53
N THR A 17 -27.01 -32.35 15.45
CA THR A 17 -27.36 -32.75 14.08
C THR A 17 -26.20 -33.36 13.27
N LEU A 18 -24.99 -33.41 13.82
CA LEU A 18 -23.83 -34.03 13.17
C LEU A 18 -23.43 -35.32 13.90
N THR A 19 -23.29 -36.41 13.14
CA THR A 19 -22.83 -37.69 13.69
C THR A 19 -21.35 -37.64 14.06
N LYS A 20 -20.92 -38.53 14.96
CA LYS A 20 -19.51 -38.62 15.39
C LYS A 20 -18.56 -38.81 14.20
N GLU A 21 -18.90 -39.63 13.22
CA GLU A 21 -18.13 -39.82 11.99
C GLU A 21 -18.12 -38.61 11.04
N GLN A 22 -19.14 -37.76 11.08
CA GLN A 22 -19.13 -36.49 10.34
C GLN A 22 -18.21 -35.48 11.03
N LYS A 23 -18.27 -35.40 12.37
CA LYS A 23 -17.35 -34.58 13.17
C LYS A 23 -15.90 -35.05 13.03
N ASP A 24 -15.66 -36.36 13.03
CA ASP A 24 -14.33 -36.95 12.87
C ASP A 24 -13.80 -36.81 11.43
N ARG A 25 -14.64 -36.89 10.39
CA ARG A 25 -14.25 -36.51 9.02
C ARG A 25 -13.95 -35.02 8.90
N MET A 26 -14.74 -34.16 9.53
CA MET A 26 -14.50 -32.71 9.56
C MET A 26 -13.21 -32.37 10.31
N ALA A 27 -12.93 -33.07 11.41
CA ALA A 27 -11.69 -32.98 12.17
C ALA A 27 -10.52 -33.65 11.44
N SER A 28 -10.73 -34.63 10.55
CA SER A 28 -9.66 -35.20 9.72
C SER A 28 -9.14 -34.22 8.66
N TYR A 29 -9.88 -33.13 8.40
CA TYR A 29 -9.35 -31.94 7.72
C TYR A 29 -8.50 -31.05 8.64
N GLN A 30 -8.08 -31.51 9.83
CA GLN A 30 -7.13 -30.82 10.72
C GLN A 30 -5.77 -30.51 10.05
N ASN A 31 -5.51 -31.09 8.87
CA ASN A 31 -4.39 -30.75 8.00
C ASN A 31 -4.71 -29.68 6.94
N ILE A 32 -5.72 -28.84 7.12
CA ILE A 32 -5.78 -27.57 6.36
C ILE A 32 -4.76 -26.61 7.03
N GLU A 33 -3.47 -26.92 6.92
CA GLU A 33 -2.41 -25.89 6.85
C GLU A 33 -2.43 -25.22 5.46
N GLU A 34 -3.53 -25.35 4.71
CA GLU A 34 -3.64 -24.84 3.37
C GLU A 34 -3.81 -23.32 3.44
N LYS A 35 -2.69 -22.66 3.21
CA LYS A 35 -2.54 -21.23 2.99
C LYS A 35 -3.48 -20.86 1.83
N LEU A 36 -4.65 -20.31 2.10
CA LEU A 36 -5.55 -19.91 1.01
C LEU A 36 -5.17 -18.51 0.53
N LYS A 37 -4.65 -18.42 -0.69
CA LYS A 37 -4.36 -17.16 -1.37
C LYS A 37 -5.65 -16.54 -1.93
N VAL A 38 -5.91 -15.28 -1.63
CA VAL A 38 -7.05 -14.55 -2.20
C VAL A 38 -6.58 -13.69 -3.35
N GLU A 39 -7.09 -13.96 -4.54
CA GLU A 39 -6.72 -13.25 -5.76
C GLU A 39 -7.93 -12.57 -6.41
N ASN A 40 -7.65 -11.64 -7.34
CA ASN A 40 -8.65 -11.09 -8.27
C ASN A 40 -9.85 -10.42 -7.59
N TYR A 41 -9.61 -9.71 -6.48
CA TYR A 41 -10.65 -9.04 -5.70
C TYR A 41 -10.79 -7.54 -6.00
N ILE A 42 -9.96 -6.99 -6.90
CA ILE A 42 -10.04 -5.58 -7.30
C ILE A 42 -11.16 -5.38 -8.33
N ASP A 43 -12.35 -5.12 -7.79
CA ASP A 43 -13.54 -4.77 -8.54
C ASP A 43 -13.69 -3.24 -8.72
N ASP A 44 -14.75 -2.80 -9.39
CA ASP A 44 -14.99 -1.37 -9.63
C ASP A 44 -15.30 -0.60 -8.34
N ALA A 45 -15.84 -1.24 -7.31
CA ALA A 45 -16.06 -0.59 -6.02
C ALA A 45 -14.72 -0.26 -5.34
N VAL A 46 -13.77 -1.22 -5.35
CA VAL A 46 -12.39 -1.00 -4.89
C VAL A 46 -11.74 0.13 -5.69
N LYS A 47 -11.81 0.09 -7.03
CA LYS A 47 -11.19 1.12 -7.89
C LYS A 47 -11.77 2.51 -7.63
N ASN A 48 -13.08 2.63 -7.48
CA ASN A 48 -13.73 3.91 -7.23
C ASN A 48 -13.35 4.47 -5.86
N ARG A 49 -13.36 3.64 -4.81
CA ARG A 49 -12.95 4.09 -3.47
C ARG A 49 -11.47 4.44 -3.41
N LEU A 50 -10.64 3.71 -4.14
CA LEU A 50 -9.22 3.97 -4.25
C LEU A 50 -8.93 5.35 -4.86
N LYS A 51 -9.66 5.75 -5.92
CA LYS A 51 -9.53 7.09 -6.51
C LYS A 51 -9.80 8.19 -5.49
N GLU A 52 -10.83 8.01 -4.66
CA GLU A 52 -11.17 8.98 -3.60
C GLU A 52 -10.07 9.06 -2.53
N GLU A 53 -9.56 7.92 -2.07
CA GLU A 53 -8.47 7.87 -1.07
C GLU A 53 -7.20 8.54 -1.59
N LEU A 54 -6.81 8.27 -2.84
CA LEU A 54 -5.63 8.89 -3.46
C LEU A 54 -5.80 10.39 -3.68
N ARG A 55 -7.01 10.83 -4.07
CA ARG A 55 -7.33 12.26 -4.15
C ARG A 55 -7.21 12.92 -2.78
N ASN A 56 -7.69 12.29 -1.72
CA ASN A 56 -7.65 12.87 -0.38
C ASN A 56 -6.23 12.88 0.21
N LYS A 57 -5.48 11.78 0.07
CA LYS A 57 -4.12 11.65 0.62
C LYS A 57 -3.13 12.48 -0.20
N PHE A 58 -3.08 12.25 -1.51
CA PHE A 58 -2.04 12.82 -2.38
C PHE A 58 -2.50 14.03 -3.19
N GLY A 59 -3.82 14.27 -3.35
CA GLY A 59 -4.33 15.33 -4.20
C GLY A 59 -4.54 14.91 -5.66
N LEU A 60 -4.25 13.66 -6.03
CA LEU A 60 -4.36 13.13 -7.40
C LEU A 60 -5.78 13.28 -7.96
N LYS A 61 -5.92 13.82 -9.17
CA LYS A 61 -7.23 14.05 -9.79
C LYS A 61 -7.68 12.87 -10.64
N ASP A 62 -6.83 12.47 -11.57
CA ASP A 62 -7.14 11.46 -12.59
C ASP A 62 -6.23 10.24 -12.41
N PHE A 63 -6.60 9.40 -11.44
CA PHE A 63 -5.93 8.13 -11.18
C PHE A 63 -6.67 6.97 -11.86
N THR A 64 -5.90 6.14 -12.58
CA THR A 64 -6.36 4.87 -13.14
C THR A 64 -5.43 3.79 -12.65
N LEU A 65 -5.98 2.81 -11.93
CA LEU A 65 -5.25 1.65 -11.48
C LEU A 65 -4.86 0.79 -12.69
N SER A 66 -3.61 0.33 -12.75
CA SER A 66 -3.16 -0.63 -13.75
C SER A 66 -4.02 -1.89 -13.73
N SER A 67 -4.39 -2.39 -14.92
CA SER A 67 -5.13 -3.65 -15.07
C SER A 67 -4.32 -4.88 -14.64
N GLU A 68 -3.00 -4.75 -14.52
CA GLU A 68 -2.11 -5.80 -14.01
C GLU A 68 -2.30 -6.03 -12.50
N ILE A 69 -2.89 -5.07 -11.78
CA ILE A 69 -3.10 -5.15 -10.34
C ILE A 69 -4.50 -5.73 -10.10
N THR A 70 -4.55 -7.03 -9.83
CA THR A 70 -5.82 -7.76 -9.56
C THR A 70 -6.06 -8.01 -8.07
N SER A 71 -5.03 -7.88 -7.25
CA SER A 71 -5.04 -7.97 -5.78
C SER A 71 -4.00 -7.03 -5.18
N PHE A 72 -4.01 -6.86 -3.86
CA PHE A 72 -3.01 -6.12 -3.09
C PHE A 72 -2.15 -7.08 -2.25
N ASP A 73 -1.63 -8.11 -2.90
CA ASP A 73 -0.58 -8.95 -2.35
C ASP A 73 0.78 -8.22 -2.43
N MET A 74 1.89 -8.87 -2.10
CA MET A 74 3.19 -8.17 -2.08
C MET A 74 3.55 -7.56 -3.44
N ASN A 75 3.27 -8.27 -4.53
CA ASN A 75 3.57 -7.77 -5.87
C ASN A 75 2.57 -6.68 -6.29
N GLY A 76 1.28 -6.89 -6.01
CA GLY A 76 0.21 -5.92 -6.28
C GLY A 76 0.44 -4.59 -5.56
N LYS A 77 0.88 -4.62 -4.30
CA LYS A 77 1.27 -3.41 -3.53
C LYS A 77 2.44 -2.67 -4.15
N LYS A 78 3.49 -3.41 -4.57
CA LYS A 78 4.64 -2.80 -5.25
C LYS A 78 4.24 -2.12 -6.56
N LEU A 79 3.47 -2.80 -7.40
CA LEU A 79 2.95 -2.24 -8.66
C LEU A 79 2.01 -1.06 -8.39
N PHE A 80 1.21 -1.13 -7.32
CA PHE A 80 0.33 -0.04 -6.92
C PHE A 80 1.10 1.21 -6.53
N ALA A 81 2.17 1.08 -5.73
CA ALA A 81 3.08 2.18 -5.42
C ALA A 81 3.67 2.78 -6.70
N GLU A 82 4.24 1.96 -7.58
CA GLU A 82 4.80 2.41 -8.86
C GLU A 82 3.76 3.15 -9.72
N ASN A 83 2.54 2.64 -9.79
CA ASN A 83 1.45 3.27 -10.54
C ASN A 83 1.02 4.63 -9.97
N VAL A 84 1.01 4.79 -8.64
CA VAL A 84 0.75 6.08 -7.96
C VAL A 84 1.90 7.07 -8.20
N ALA A 85 3.15 6.64 -8.10
CA ALA A 85 4.32 7.48 -8.41
C ALA A 85 4.26 8.00 -9.85
N SER A 86 4.00 7.12 -10.82
CA SER A 86 3.87 7.52 -12.22
C SER A 86 2.70 8.46 -12.47
N ALA A 87 1.58 8.30 -11.75
CA ALA A 87 0.45 9.23 -11.86
C ALA A 87 0.80 10.64 -11.37
N LEU A 88 1.53 10.74 -10.26
CA LEU A 88 2.03 12.02 -9.74
C LEU A 88 3.01 12.66 -10.72
N GLU A 89 4.03 11.92 -11.18
CA GLU A 89 4.99 12.41 -12.16
C GLU A 89 4.33 12.87 -13.46
N ARG A 90 3.26 12.19 -13.90
CA ARG A 90 2.50 12.59 -15.09
C ARG A 90 1.82 13.96 -14.91
N GLU A 91 1.18 14.22 -13.77
CA GLU A 91 0.58 15.54 -13.51
C GLU A 91 1.63 16.66 -13.53
N PHE A 92 2.81 16.41 -12.95
CA PHE A 92 3.92 17.37 -12.93
C PHE A 92 4.57 17.56 -14.31
N ASN A 93 4.69 16.51 -15.10
CA ASN A 93 5.13 16.61 -16.50
C ASN A 93 4.13 17.39 -17.35
N ASN A 94 2.83 17.21 -17.12
CA ASN A 94 1.79 17.99 -17.81
C ASN A 94 1.93 19.49 -17.50
N TYR A 95 2.23 19.85 -16.24
CA TYR A 95 2.56 21.23 -15.88
C TYR A 95 3.83 21.74 -16.57
N LYS A 96 4.93 20.98 -16.49
CA LYS A 96 6.22 21.33 -17.09
C LYS A 96 6.10 21.63 -18.59
N ASN A 97 5.36 20.78 -19.30
CA ASN A 97 5.22 20.83 -20.76
C ASN A 97 4.13 21.81 -21.25
N ALA A 98 3.30 22.35 -20.36
CA ALA A 98 2.30 23.35 -20.71
C ALA A 98 2.94 24.73 -20.95
N ALA A 99 2.24 25.61 -21.67
CA ALA A 99 2.65 26.99 -21.90
C ALA A 99 1.48 27.98 -21.74
N GLY A 100 1.81 29.26 -21.56
CA GLY A 100 0.85 30.37 -21.49
C GLY A 100 -0.24 30.18 -20.43
N ASP A 101 -1.47 30.56 -20.77
CA ASP A 101 -2.64 30.47 -19.88
C ASP A 101 -2.95 29.05 -19.44
N THR A 102 -2.66 28.05 -20.28
CA THR A 102 -2.83 26.64 -19.92
C THR A 102 -1.91 26.25 -18.76
N LYS A 103 -0.63 26.64 -18.81
CA LYS A 103 0.31 26.39 -17.71
C LYS A 103 -0.13 27.07 -16.43
N LYS A 104 -0.56 28.34 -16.53
CA LYS A 104 -1.07 29.11 -15.40
C LYS A 104 -2.25 28.41 -14.72
N ARG A 105 -3.24 27.97 -15.50
CA ARG A 105 -4.43 27.26 -14.99
C ARG A 105 -4.08 25.93 -14.33
N ILE A 106 -3.20 25.13 -14.94
CA ILE A 106 -2.72 23.87 -14.34
C ILE A 106 -2.00 24.14 -13.03
N GLY A 107 -1.11 25.15 -13.02
CA GLY A 107 -0.35 25.49 -11.82
C GLY A 107 -1.22 25.98 -10.67
N GLU A 108 -2.22 26.83 -10.95
CA GLU A 108 -3.19 27.29 -9.94
C GLU A 108 -4.00 26.14 -9.33
N ASP A 109 -4.41 25.17 -10.14
CA ASP A 109 -5.08 23.95 -9.67
C ASP A 109 -4.16 23.08 -8.80
N MET A 110 -2.93 22.85 -9.25
CA MET A 110 -1.95 22.05 -8.51
C MET A 110 -1.58 22.70 -7.17
N MET A 111 -1.33 24.00 -7.13
CA MET A 111 -1.04 24.72 -5.87
C MET A 111 -2.16 24.53 -4.84
N LYS A 112 -3.43 24.56 -5.27
CA LYS A 112 -4.58 24.31 -4.39
C LYS A 112 -4.66 22.86 -3.91
N ARG A 113 -4.54 21.89 -4.82
CA ARG A 113 -4.69 20.45 -4.49
C ARG A 113 -3.55 19.91 -3.63
N TYR A 114 -2.33 20.32 -3.94
CA TYR A 114 -1.13 19.84 -3.24
C TYR A 114 -0.75 20.70 -2.04
N GLY A 115 -1.34 21.90 -1.90
CA GLY A 115 -1.00 22.83 -0.81
C GLY A 115 0.44 23.34 -0.92
N ILE A 116 0.86 23.69 -2.14
CA ILE A 116 2.23 24.15 -2.45
C ILE A 116 2.24 25.58 -2.95
N THR A 117 3.40 26.22 -2.76
CA THR A 117 3.65 27.56 -3.28
C THR A 117 4.05 27.52 -4.77
N SER A 118 4.02 28.68 -5.42
CA SER A 118 4.50 28.82 -6.79
C SER A 118 6.00 28.49 -6.93
N ALA A 119 6.81 28.85 -5.94
CA ALA A 119 8.24 28.55 -5.92
C ALA A 119 8.51 27.04 -5.81
N GLU A 120 7.73 26.33 -5.00
CA GLU A 120 7.82 24.87 -4.88
C GLU A 120 7.37 24.16 -6.16
N LEU A 121 6.29 24.65 -6.78
CA LEU A 121 5.84 24.12 -8.07
C LEU A 121 6.85 24.38 -9.19
N ALA A 122 7.53 25.53 -9.18
CA ALA A 122 8.54 25.88 -10.20
C ALA A 122 9.73 24.92 -10.24
N VAL A 123 10.01 24.17 -9.17
CA VAL A 123 11.03 23.10 -9.18
C VAL A 123 10.74 22.06 -10.28
N ALA A 124 9.46 21.84 -10.61
CA ALA A 124 9.04 20.90 -11.65
C ALA A 124 9.53 21.29 -13.05
N ASP A 125 9.85 22.56 -13.30
CA ASP A 125 10.34 23.01 -14.61
C ASP A 125 11.71 22.41 -14.92
N THR A 126 12.54 22.21 -13.91
CA THR A 126 13.87 21.60 -14.05
C THR A 126 13.85 20.13 -13.69
N ASP A 127 13.21 19.76 -12.58
CA ASP A 127 13.23 18.41 -12.02
C ASP A 127 11.86 18.01 -11.44
N VAL A 128 11.09 17.28 -12.25
CA VAL A 128 9.77 16.75 -11.87
C VAL A 128 9.87 15.79 -10.68
N SER A 129 10.87 14.92 -10.65
CA SER A 129 10.99 13.93 -9.58
C SER A 129 11.24 14.62 -8.24
N LYS A 130 12.13 15.61 -8.21
CA LYS A 130 12.39 16.43 -7.02
C LYS A 130 11.16 17.19 -6.55
N ALA A 131 10.38 17.78 -7.47
CA ALA A 131 9.15 18.48 -7.13
C ALA A 131 8.10 17.54 -6.51
N VAL A 132 7.91 16.35 -7.09
CA VAL A 132 6.97 15.34 -6.58
C VAL A 132 7.41 14.83 -5.20
N LYS A 133 8.71 14.54 -5.01
CA LYS A 133 9.25 14.11 -3.71
C LYS A 133 8.96 15.14 -2.62
N ALA A 134 9.24 16.43 -2.87
CA ALA A 134 9.01 17.49 -1.89
C ALA A 134 7.56 17.52 -1.38
N ILE A 135 6.59 17.21 -2.26
CA ILE A 135 5.16 17.20 -1.92
C ILE A 135 4.78 15.99 -1.09
N ILE A 136 5.28 14.81 -1.46
CA ILE A 136 5.05 13.59 -0.68
C ILE A 136 5.61 13.75 0.72
N LEU A 137 6.81 14.32 0.85
CA LEU A 137 7.46 14.54 2.14
C LEU A 137 6.65 15.45 3.06
N LYS A 138 5.92 16.44 2.53
CA LYS A 138 4.99 17.27 3.33
C LYS A 138 3.79 16.50 3.90
N LYS A 139 3.48 15.35 3.31
CA LYS A 139 2.30 14.51 3.63
C LYS A 139 2.68 13.18 4.27
N SER A 140 3.96 13.03 4.66
CA SER A 140 4.55 11.79 5.14
C SER A 140 5.39 12.05 6.39
N ASP A 141 5.40 11.10 7.31
CA ASP A 141 6.20 11.14 8.54
C ASP A 141 7.64 10.61 8.32
N ILE A 142 8.01 10.29 7.08
CA ILE A 142 9.28 9.63 6.78
C ILE A 142 10.51 10.45 7.20
N VAL A 143 10.45 11.79 7.18
CA VAL A 143 11.55 12.63 7.65
C VAL A 143 11.81 12.40 9.13
N ALA A 144 10.74 12.31 9.94
CA ALA A 144 10.85 12.00 11.35
C ALA A 144 11.37 10.57 11.58
N TYR A 145 10.85 9.59 10.85
CA TYR A 145 11.29 8.19 10.98
C TYR A 145 12.76 8.00 10.60
N VAL A 146 13.22 8.61 9.50
CA VAL A 146 14.64 8.57 9.13
C VAL A 146 15.47 9.24 10.22
N LYS A 147 15.06 10.41 10.72
CA LYS A 147 15.76 11.08 11.82
C LYS A 147 15.86 10.19 13.07
N ASP A 148 14.78 9.54 13.47
CA ASP A 148 14.77 8.64 14.63
C ASP A 148 15.73 7.46 14.44
N ILE A 149 15.77 6.86 13.24
CA ILE A 149 16.73 5.79 12.92
C ILE A 149 18.17 6.29 13.01
N LEU A 150 18.46 7.44 12.41
CA LEU A 150 19.82 7.99 12.36
C LEU A 150 20.34 8.38 13.75
N LEU A 151 19.46 8.85 14.62
CA LEU A 151 19.79 9.35 15.96
C LEU A 151 19.60 8.32 17.08
N ASP A 152 19.13 7.10 16.78
CA ASP A 152 18.99 6.06 17.81
C ASP A 152 20.35 5.56 18.30
N ASN A 153 20.70 5.88 19.54
CA ASN A 153 21.96 5.48 20.18
C ASN A 153 22.02 3.98 20.54
N ARG A 154 20.90 3.26 20.46
CA ARG A 154 20.85 1.80 20.69
C ARG A 154 21.25 1.01 19.44
N LEU A 155 21.28 1.66 18.28
CA LEU A 155 21.60 1.03 17.00
C LEU A 155 23.04 1.36 16.59
N THR A 156 23.77 0.34 16.16
CA THR A 156 25.06 0.53 15.48
C THR A 156 24.84 1.15 14.09
N ASN A 157 25.85 1.83 13.53
CA ASN A 157 25.73 2.42 12.19
C ASN A 157 25.44 1.39 11.10
N SER A 158 25.94 0.15 11.26
CA SER A 158 25.60 -0.96 10.37
C SER A 158 24.13 -1.37 10.46
N GLN A 159 23.55 -1.42 11.66
CA GLN A 159 22.12 -1.67 11.83
C GLN A 159 21.26 -0.56 11.22
N LYS A 160 21.65 0.71 11.41
CA LYS A 160 20.98 1.87 10.81
C LYS A 160 20.98 1.77 9.28
N SER A 161 22.14 1.55 8.65
CA SER A 161 22.23 1.33 7.19
C SER A 161 21.37 0.17 6.71
N LYS A 162 21.34 -0.95 7.46
CA LYS A 162 20.52 -2.10 7.12
C LYS A 162 19.02 -1.78 7.15
N ILE A 163 18.55 -1.05 8.18
CA ILE A 163 17.14 -0.64 8.29
C ILE A 163 16.77 0.28 7.12
N LEU A 164 17.60 1.30 6.82
CA LEU A 164 17.35 2.22 5.71
C LEU A 164 17.29 1.49 4.37
N TYR A 165 18.18 0.52 4.14
CA TYR A 165 18.15 -0.29 2.92
C TYR A 165 16.90 -1.17 2.85
N GLN A 166 16.55 -1.86 3.94
CA GLN A 166 15.42 -2.79 3.97
C GLN A 166 14.06 -2.10 3.87
N GLN A 167 13.90 -0.94 4.53
CA GLN A 167 12.61 -0.23 4.56
C GLN A 167 12.45 0.75 3.40
N TYR A 168 13.53 1.40 2.98
CA TYR A 168 13.47 2.51 2.03
C TYR A 168 14.36 2.33 0.80
N GLY A 169 15.02 1.19 0.65
CA GLY A 169 15.92 0.93 -0.48
C GLY A 169 17.18 1.82 -0.50
N TYR A 170 17.42 2.62 0.55
CA TYR A 170 18.54 3.54 0.59
C TYR A 170 19.84 2.80 0.89
N ASN A 171 20.79 2.86 -0.04
CA ASN A 171 22.10 2.27 0.11
C ASN A 171 23.13 3.37 0.41
N SER A 172 23.56 3.45 1.67
CA SER A 172 24.59 4.39 2.13
C SER A 172 25.99 4.15 1.54
N GLY A 173 26.16 3.09 0.74
CA GLY A 173 27.47 2.59 0.31
C GLY A 173 28.27 2.00 1.47
N ARG A 174 29.50 1.54 1.17
CA ARG A 174 30.39 0.87 2.14
C ARG A 174 31.11 1.84 3.11
N SER A 175 30.98 3.16 2.94
CA SER A 175 31.85 4.16 3.57
C SER A 175 31.22 4.97 4.72
N LYS A 176 29.91 4.86 4.99
CA LYS A 176 29.29 5.66 6.05
C LYS A 176 29.63 5.10 7.43
N THR A 177 30.53 5.78 8.15
CA THR A 177 31.03 5.36 9.46
C THR A 177 30.30 6.02 10.63
N SER A 178 29.51 7.07 10.39
CA SER A 178 28.71 7.80 11.38
C SER A 178 27.45 8.40 10.76
N TRP A 179 26.41 8.54 11.58
CA TRP A 179 25.16 9.19 11.23
C TRP A 179 24.90 10.39 12.13
N SER A 180 24.33 11.43 11.54
CA SER A 180 24.02 12.71 12.18
C SER A 180 22.70 13.28 11.65
N GLU A 181 22.17 14.30 12.32
CA GLU A 181 20.93 14.95 11.88
C GLU A 181 21.06 15.60 10.49
N SER A 182 22.25 16.12 10.14
CA SER A 182 22.51 16.67 8.80
C SER A 182 22.45 15.63 7.68
N ASP A 183 22.57 14.34 8.00
CA ASP A 183 22.48 13.27 7.00
C ASP A 183 21.04 12.93 6.60
N VAL A 184 20.03 13.42 7.34
CA VAL A 184 18.61 13.13 7.05
C VAL A 184 18.24 13.56 5.63
N GLU A 185 18.64 14.76 5.23
CA GLU A 185 18.34 15.28 3.88
C GLU A 185 19.03 14.44 2.79
N GLU A 186 20.28 14.02 3.01
CA GLU A 186 21.01 13.13 2.08
C GLU A 186 20.26 11.81 1.90
N VAL A 187 19.86 11.18 3.01
CA VAL A 187 19.12 9.92 3.00
C VAL A 187 17.80 10.06 2.27
N ILE A 188 16.99 11.06 2.64
CA ILE A 188 15.69 11.31 2.03
C ILE A 188 15.80 11.55 0.52
N ASN A 189 16.80 12.31 0.09
CA ASN A 189 17.02 12.55 -1.34
C ASN A 189 17.44 11.28 -2.09
N GLY A 190 18.18 10.39 -1.43
CA GLY A 190 18.60 9.09 -1.98
C GLY A 190 17.49 8.03 -2.04
N ILE A 191 16.40 8.18 -1.28
CA ILE A 191 15.25 7.26 -1.34
C ILE A 191 14.49 7.47 -2.65
N GLY A 192 14.15 6.38 -3.34
CA GLY A 192 13.38 6.44 -4.57
C GLY A 192 11.93 6.88 -4.33
N LEU A 193 11.31 7.48 -5.35
CA LEU A 193 9.96 8.02 -5.24
C LEU A 193 8.94 6.94 -4.82
N LYS A 194 9.07 5.72 -5.36
CA LYS A 194 8.18 4.62 -5.02
C LYS A 194 8.36 4.20 -3.57
N GLU A 195 9.58 4.12 -3.06
CA GLU A 195 9.85 3.77 -1.67
C GLU A 195 9.31 4.84 -0.69
N LEU A 196 9.33 6.12 -1.08
CA LEU A 196 8.73 7.19 -0.27
C LEU A 196 7.22 7.04 -0.09
N ILE A 197 6.52 6.52 -1.10
CA ILE A 197 5.06 6.37 -1.06
C ILE A 197 4.61 4.99 -0.60
N SER A 198 5.47 3.97 -0.64
CA SER A 198 5.11 2.57 -0.34
C SER A 198 4.34 2.42 0.97
N SER A 199 4.81 3.03 2.06
CA SER A 199 4.11 2.96 3.35
C SER A 199 2.67 3.49 3.27
N SER A 200 2.48 4.66 2.64
CA SER A 200 1.14 5.24 2.49
C SER A 200 0.26 4.43 1.54
N THR A 201 0.84 3.88 0.47
CA THR A 201 0.10 3.04 -0.48
C THR A 201 -0.24 1.68 0.11
N ASP A 202 0.60 1.10 0.96
CA ASP A 202 0.34 -0.17 1.65
C ASP A 202 -0.82 -0.03 2.64
N GLU A 203 -0.85 1.06 3.42
CA GLU A 203 -1.98 1.37 4.29
C GLU A 203 -3.29 1.50 3.51
N ILE A 204 -3.26 2.21 2.38
CA ILE A 204 -4.43 2.35 1.50
C ILE A 204 -4.83 0.97 0.96
N ALA A 205 -3.89 0.21 0.42
CA ALA A 205 -4.11 -1.12 -0.17
C ALA A 205 -4.76 -2.09 0.83
N ASN A 206 -4.23 -2.13 2.06
CA ASN A 206 -4.77 -2.95 3.14
C ASN A 206 -6.22 -2.57 3.49
N ARG A 207 -6.58 -1.27 3.49
CA ARG A 207 -7.97 -0.82 3.69
C ARG A 207 -8.86 -1.13 2.47
N MET A 208 -8.31 -1.00 1.27
CA MET A 208 -9.04 -1.17 0.01
C MET A 208 -9.43 -2.62 -0.26
N ARG A 209 -8.63 -3.57 0.21
CA ARG A 209 -8.97 -5.00 0.23
C ARG A 209 -10.35 -5.25 0.86
N TRP A 210 -10.63 -4.58 1.97
CA TRP A 210 -11.92 -4.66 2.66
C TRP A 210 -13.04 -3.88 1.99
N GLN A 211 -12.82 -3.24 0.84
CA GLN A 211 -13.91 -2.65 0.05
C GLN A 211 -14.51 -3.67 -0.92
N SER A 212 -13.73 -4.68 -1.33
CA SER A 212 -14.20 -5.75 -2.19
C SER A 212 -15.26 -6.62 -1.50
N GLN A 213 -16.41 -6.77 -2.15
CA GLN A 213 -17.43 -7.70 -1.65
C GLN A 213 -16.96 -9.15 -1.76
N PHE A 214 -16.26 -9.49 -2.84
CA PHE A 214 -15.67 -10.81 -3.02
C PHE A 214 -14.70 -11.15 -1.88
N PHE A 215 -13.81 -10.22 -1.52
CA PHE A 215 -12.86 -10.45 -0.43
C PHE A 215 -13.57 -10.66 0.91
N LYS A 216 -14.56 -9.81 1.22
CA LYS A 216 -15.37 -9.93 2.44
C LYS A 216 -16.09 -11.28 2.50
N ASP A 217 -16.72 -11.70 1.41
CA ASP A 217 -17.46 -12.96 1.32
C ASP A 217 -16.51 -14.16 1.45
N PHE A 218 -15.34 -14.10 0.80
CA PHE A 218 -14.30 -15.13 0.93
C PHE A 218 -13.88 -15.28 2.40
N TYR A 219 -13.54 -14.17 3.06
CA TYR A 219 -13.08 -14.16 4.44
C TYR A 219 -14.18 -14.68 5.39
N ALA A 220 -15.41 -14.16 5.28
CA ALA A 220 -16.53 -14.56 6.13
C ALA A 220 -16.92 -16.04 5.95
N ASN A 221 -16.91 -16.55 4.70
CA ASN A 221 -17.20 -17.95 4.43
C ASN A 221 -16.11 -18.87 4.98
N SER A 222 -14.84 -18.53 4.79
CA SER A 222 -13.71 -19.28 5.34
C SER A 222 -13.77 -19.32 6.88
N GLN A 223 -14.12 -18.20 7.52
CA GLN A 223 -14.28 -18.13 8.97
C GLN A 223 -15.44 -19.00 9.45
N ARG A 224 -16.58 -18.97 8.75
CA ARG A 224 -17.77 -19.77 9.09
C ARG A 224 -17.53 -21.27 8.93
N LEU A 225 -16.82 -21.69 7.87
CA LEU A 225 -16.53 -23.10 7.61
C LEU A 225 -15.63 -23.72 8.67
N THR A 226 -14.72 -22.92 9.22
CA THR A 226 -13.64 -23.40 10.09
C THR A 226 -13.91 -23.11 11.56
N ASN A 227 -14.83 -22.20 11.85
CA ASN A 227 -15.16 -21.67 13.18
C ASN A 227 -13.90 -21.17 13.94
N ARG A 228 -12.92 -20.65 13.20
CA ARG A 228 -11.65 -20.14 13.71
C ARG A 228 -11.45 -18.70 13.29
N ARG A 229 -10.76 -17.91 14.11
CA ARG A 229 -10.32 -16.57 13.71
C ARG A 229 -9.33 -16.70 12.55
N LEU A 230 -9.42 -15.77 11.61
CA LEU A 230 -8.54 -15.74 10.44
C LEU A 230 -7.63 -14.51 10.49
N VAL A 231 -6.38 -14.68 10.10
CA VAL A 231 -5.44 -13.59 9.84
C VAL A 231 -5.14 -13.57 8.36
N VAL A 232 -4.98 -12.37 7.80
CA VAL A 232 -4.48 -12.19 6.43
C VAL A 232 -3.08 -11.63 6.54
N ASP A 233 -2.10 -12.27 5.91
CA ASP A 233 -0.74 -11.73 5.88
C ASP A 233 -0.56 -10.64 4.82
N GLU A 234 0.67 -10.17 4.70
CA GLU A 234 1.07 -9.13 3.76
C GLU A 234 0.90 -9.56 2.29
N ASP A 235 0.96 -10.86 2.03
CA ASP A 235 0.87 -11.48 0.72
C ASP A 235 -0.50 -12.12 0.46
N ASP A 236 -1.57 -11.65 1.11
CA ASP A 236 -2.94 -12.09 0.85
C ASP A 236 -3.23 -13.58 1.12
N PHE A 237 -2.36 -14.25 1.88
CA PHE A 237 -2.70 -15.56 2.39
C PHE A 237 -3.54 -15.46 3.66
N VAL A 238 -4.50 -16.36 3.77
CA VAL A 238 -5.40 -16.47 4.92
C VAL A 238 -5.00 -17.67 5.78
N TRP A 239 -4.86 -17.39 7.08
CA TRP A 239 -4.35 -18.31 8.10
C TRP A 239 -5.30 -18.38 9.28
N TYR A 240 -5.27 -19.47 10.05
CA TYR A 240 -5.89 -19.50 11.36
C TYR A 240 -5.05 -18.73 12.38
N ALA A 241 -5.70 -17.87 13.16
CA ALA A 241 -5.11 -17.16 14.30
C ALA A 241 -5.10 -18.04 15.55
#